data_AF-A0A944GWQ5-F1
#
_entry.id   AF-A0A944GWQ5-F1
#
_cell.length_a   1.000
_cell.length_b   1.000
_cell.length_c   1.000
_cell.angle_alpha   90.00
_cell.angle_beta   90.00
_cell.angle_gamma   90.00
#
_symmetry.space_group_name_H-M   'P 1'
#
loop_
_entity.id
_entity.type
_entity.pdbx_description
1 polymer ?
#
loop_
_entity_poly.entity_id
_entity_poly.type
_entity_poly.pdbx_seq_one_letter_code
_entity_poly.pdbx_strand_id
1 'polypeptide(L)'
;MRKLSIGLLVLLIFIAGCNSSFEPELTRIDVQKNLEDGEKDGEERIIAAKEKLQTIEKAFDKIKWSPNTEPEMARKEDVIAIFFIQEEKNMPESLYEYRIWFEGETATIISNKENEGYGRLTDEAKVRILESELLQEE
;
A
#
# COMPACT_ATOMS: atom_id res chain seq x y z
N MET A 1 -49.59 -11.14 50.45
CA MET A 1 -50.12 -11.87 49.26
C MET A 1 -50.44 -10.80 48.22
N ARG A 2 -49.97 -10.75 46.97
CA ARG A 2 -49.21 -11.63 46.08
C ARG A 2 -48.21 -10.74 45.32
N LYS A 3 -47.05 -11.32 45.00
CA LYS A 3 -46.03 -10.73 44.13
C LYS A 3 -46.55 -10.74 42.69
N LEU A 4 -46.43 -9.63 41.97
CA LEU A 4 -46.40 -9.64 40.51
C LEU A 4 -45.19 -8.83 40.07
N SER A 5 -44.03 -9.50 40.09
CA SER A 5 -42.81 -9.00 39.48
C SER A 5 -43.00 -9.09 37.97
N ILE A 6 -43.33 -7.98 37.32
CA ILE A 6 -43.36 -7.87 35.87
C ILE A 6 -41.92 -8.06 35.40
N GLY A 7 -41.63 -9.26 34.90
CA GLY A 7 -40.33 -9.61 34.35
C GLY A 7 -40.02 -8.73 33.15
N LEU A 8 -39.03 -7.86 33.29
CA LEU A 8 -38.38 -7.18 32.19
C LEU A 8 -37.65 -8.24 31.37
N LEU A 9 -38.32 -8.79 30.35
CA LEU A 9 -37.72 -9.65 29.36
C LEU A 9 -36.74 -8.78 28.56
N VAL A 10 -35.49 -8.76 29.03
CA VAL A 10 -34.34 -8.24 28.30
C VAL A 10 -34.16 -9.13 27.08
N LEU A 11 -34.82 -8.76 25.99
CA LEU A 11 -34.58 -9.32 24.68
C LEU A 11 -33.26 -8.73 24.17
N LEU A 12 -32.14 -9.22 24.72
CA LEU A 12 -30.83 -9.12 24.11
C LEU A 12 -30.87 -9.97 22.84
N ILE A 13 -31.48 -9.42 21.79
CA ILE A 13 -31.23 -9.87 20.43
C ILE A 13 -29.75 -9.55 20.21
N PHE A 14 -28.92 -10.57 20.33
CA PHE A 14 -27.57 -10.58 19.79
C PHE A 14 -27.69 -10.26 18.30
N ILE A 15 -27.52 -8.99 17.95
CA ILE A 15 -27.23 -8.58 16.60
C ILE A 15 -25.80 -9.06 16.34
N ALA A 16 -25.65 -10.38 16.13
CA ALA A 16 -24.52 -10.90 15.40
C ALA A 16 -24.73 -10.48 13.95
N GLY A 17 -24.53 -9.18 13.69
CA GLY A 17 -24.28 -8.72 12.35
C GLY A 17 -23.07 -9.49 11.87
N CYS A 18 -23.24 -10.32 10.85
CA CYS A 18 -22.11 -10.81 10.06
C CYS A 18 -21.44 -9.58 9.47
N ASN A 19 -20.50 -9.00 10.21
CA ASN A 19 -19.61 -8.00 9.66
C ASN A 19 -18.60 -8.81 8.83
N SER A 20 -18.96 -9.10 7.57
CA SER A 20 -17.92 -9.42 6.59
C SER A 20 -17.13 -8.13 6.41
N SER A 21 -16.17 -7.89 7.31
CA SER A 21 -15.24 -6.78 7.19
C SER A 21 -14.52 -6.98 5.86
N PHE A 22 -14.74 -6.06 4.95
CA PHE A 22 -14.01 -6.02 3.69
C PHE A 22 -12.56 -5.68 4.03
N GLU A 23 -11.62 -6.48 3.54
CA GLU A 23 -10.19 -6.22 3.70
C GLU A 23 -9.73 -5.35 2.52
N PRO A 24 -8.94 -4.29 2.77
CA PRO A 24 -8.39 -3.49 1.68
C PRO A 24 -7.61 -4.34 0.69
N GLU A 25 -7.83 -4.12 -0.61
CA GLU A 25 -7.20 -4.89 -1.68
C GLU A 25 -6.48 -3.95 -2.64
N LEU A 26 -5.19 -4.19 -2.87
CA LEU A 26 -4.46 -3.58 -3.98
C LEU A 26 -4.93 -4.21 -5.29
N THR A 27 -5.56 -3.43 -6.14
CA THR A 27 -6.17 -3.89 -7.39
C THR A 27 -5.27 -3.65 -8.60
N ARG A 28 -4.44 -2.62 -8.52
CA ARG A 28 -3.58 -2.15 -9.61
C ARG A 28 -2.46 -1.26 -9.10
N ILE A 29 -1.33 -1.30 -9.81
CA ILE A 29 -0.28 -0.29 -9.71
C ILE A 29 -0.03 0.27 -11.11
N ASP A 30 -0.06 1.59 -11.25
CA ASP A 30 0.47 2.25 -12.44
C ASP A 30 1.90 2.74 -12.15
N VAL A 31 2.84 2.47 -13.05
CA VAL A 31 4.29 2.64 -12.83
C VAL A 31 4.88 3.54 -13.92
N GLN A 32 5.48 4.65 -13.51
CA GLN A 32 6.31 5.50 -14.35
C GLN A 32 7.77 5.35 -13.94
N LYS A 33 8.61 4.85 -14.85
CA LYS A 33 10.07 4.86 -14.68
C LYS A 33 10.64 6.21 -15.11
N ASN A 34 11.68 6.66 -14.44
CA ASN A 34 12.42 7.85 -14.81
C ASN A 34 13.88 7.52 -15.16
N LEU A 35 14.47 8.35 -16.01
CA LEU A 35 15.90 8.41 -16.27
C LEU A 35 16.61 9.16 -15.14
N GLU A 36 17.95 9.09 -15.09
CA GLU A 36 18.75 9.74 -14.03
C GLU A 36 18.55 11.26 -13.95
N ASP A 37 18.24 11.91 -15.08
CA ASP A 37 17.95 13.35 -15.16
C ASP A 37 16.51 13.71 -14.78
N GLY A 38 15.67 12.70 -14.50
CA GLY A 38 14.26 12.84 -14.15
C GLY A 38 13.31 12.91 -15.33
N GLU A 39 13.78 12.74 -16.56
CA GLU A 39 12.89 12.54 -17.70
C GLU A 39 12.21 11.17 -17.61
N LYS A 40 11.03 11.06 -18.22
CA LYS A 40 10.27 9.80 -18.25
C LYS A 40 10.98 8.78 -19.13
N ASP A 41 11.29 7.61 -18.58
CA ASP A 41 11.78 6.47 -19.36
C ASP A 41 10.60 5.69 -19.94
N GLY A 42 10.09 6.19 -21.07
CA GLY A 42 8.98 5.58 -21.79
C GLY A 42 7.59 5.85 -21.21
N GLU A 43 6.63 5.03 -21.65
CA GLU A 43 5.23 5.14 -21.26
C GLU A 43 4.95 4.50 -19.89
N GLU A 44 3.90 4.98 -19.24
CA GLU A 44 3.40 4.42 -17.98
C GLU A 44 2.91 2.98 -18.19
N ARG A 45 3.27 2.11 -17.26
CA ARG A 45 2.97 0.67 -17.30
C ARG A 45 2.00 0.28 -16.20
N ILE A 46 1.04 -0.56 -16.55
CA ILE A 46 0.04 -1.09 -15.61
C ILE A 46 0.46 -2.46 -15.10
N ILE A 47 0.42 -2.66 -13.78
CA ILE A 47 0.50 -3.95 -13.09
C ILE A 47 -0.86 -4.26 -12.50
N ALA A 48 -1.52 -5.31 -12.98
CA ALA A 48 -2.80 -5.78 -12.45
C ALA A 48 -2.83 -7.30 -12.19
N ALA A 49 -1.72 -8.00 -12.46
CA ALA A 49 -1.61 -9.43 -12.20
C ALA A 49 -1.52 -9.68 -10.69
N LYS A 50 -2.45 -10.46 -10.14
CA LYS A 50 -2.60 -10.69 -8.70
C LYS A 50 -1.31 -11.17 -8.03
N GLU A 51 -0.58 -12.07 -8.67
CA GLU A 51 0.66 -12.63 -8.13
C GLU A 51 1.76 -11.56 -8.01
N LYS A 52 1.82 -10.63 -8.97
CA LYS A 52 2.77 -9.50 -8.94
C LYS A 52 2.39 -8.49 -7.86
N LEU A 53 1.11 -8.14 -7.77
CA LEU A 53 0.59 -7.24 -6.73
C LEU A 53 0.91 -7.77 -5.33
N GLN A 54 0.59 -9.04 -5.07
CA GLN A 54 0.90 -9.68 -3.79
C GLN A 54 2.40 -9.76 -3.49
N THR A 55 3.23 -9.88 -4.53
CA THR A 55 4.68 -9.90 -4.39
C THR A 55 5.21 -8.52 -3.98
N ILE A 56 4.69 -7.46 -4.59
CA ILE A 56 5.01 -6.07 -4.26
C ILE A 56 4.52 -5.73 -2.85
N GLU A 57 3.27 -6.07 -2.49
CA GLU A 57 2.73 -5.86 -1.13
C GLU A 57 3.62 -6.51 -0.06
N LYS A 58 4.06 -7.75 -0.29
CA LYS A 58 4.98 -8.45 0.64
C LYS A 58 6.36 -7.79 0.76
N ALA A 59 6.79 -7.00 -0.22
CA ALA A 59 7.99 -6.18 -0.11
C ALA A 59 7.70 -4.90 0.69
N PHE A 60 6.56 -4.27 0.44
CA PHE A 60 6.07 -3.10 1.17
C PHE A 60 5.86 -3.36 2.66
N ASP A 61 5.40 -4.56 3.03
CA ASP A 61 5.28 -5.02 4.44
C ASP A 61 6.60 -5.00 5.22
N LYS A 62 7.75 -4.96 4.52
CA LYS A 62 9.08 -4.90 5.13
C LYS A 62 9.66 -3.50 5.22
N ILE A 63 8.98 -2.50 4.65
CA ILE A 63 9.39 -1.11 4.74
C ILE A 63 9.24 -0.64 6.19
N LYS A 64 10.29 -0.01 6.71
CA LYS A 64 10.21 0.73 7.97
C LYS A 64 9.82 2.16 7.68
N TRP A 65 8.62 2.53 8.11
CA TRP A 65 8.06 3.87 7.92
C TRP A 65 8.39 4.80 9.09
N SER A 66 8.69 6.04 8.76
CA SER A 66 8.91 7.18 9.65
C SER A 66 7.95 8.30 9.22
N PRO A 67 6.72 8.32 9.75
CA PRO A 67 5.73 9.35 9.39
C PRO A 67 6.22 10.75 9.72
N ASN A 68 5.69 11.76 9.02
CA ASN A 68 6.04 13.19 9.19
C ASN A 68 7.53 13.51 8.94
N THR A 69 8.22 12.66 8.18
CA THR A 69 9.59 12.91 7.74
C THR A 69 9.57 13.29 6.27
N GLU A 70 10.04 14.50 5.96
CA GLU A 70 10.20 15.00 4.59
C GLU A 70 11.69 15.01 4.25
N PRO A 71 12.22 13.97 3.56
CA PRO A 71 13.61 13.98 3.13
C PRO A 71 13.81 14.88 1.91
N GLU A 72 14.96 15.52 1.82
CA GLU A 72 15.44 16.10 0.56
C GLU A 72 16.34 15.08 -0.14
N MET A 73 15.93 14.63 -1.33
CA MET A 73 16.67 13.63 -2.10
C MET A 73 17.64 14.30 -3.08
N ALA A 74 18.87 13.79 -3.14
CA ALA A 74 19.95 14.37 -3.95
C ALA A 74 19.73 14.25 -5.47
N ARG A 75 18.91 13.30 -5.90
CA ARG A 75 18.53 13.08 -7.30
C ARG A 75 17.04 12.75 -7.42
N LYS A 76 16.53 12.75 -8.65
CA LYS A 76 15.16 12.33 -8.97
C LYS A 76 14.96 10.83 -8.73
N GLU A 77 13.74 10.48 -8.37
CA GLU A 77 13.30 9.09 -8.13
C GLU A 77 13.44 8.23 -9.37
N ASP A 78 13.77 6.95 -9.19
CA ASP A 78 13.85 5.96 -10.27
C ASP A 78 12.46 5.59 -10.77
N VAL A 79 11.48 5.54 -9.84
CA VAL A 79 10.11 5.14 -10.11
C VAL A 79 9.13 6.02 -9.35
N ILE A 80 8.04 6.38 -10.03
CA ILE A 80 6.79 6.81 -9.41
C ILE A 80 5.78 5.67 -9.62
N ALA A 81 5.21 5.17 -8.53
CA ALA A 81 4.19 4.13 -8.55
C ALA A 81 2.90 4.64 -7.89
N ILE A 82 1.77 4.51 -8.58
CA ILE A 82 0.45 4.87 -8.06
C ILE A 82 -0.29 3.58 -7.72
N PHE A 83 -0.54 3.37 -6.44
CA PHE A 83 -1.27 2.21 -5.93
C PHE A 83 -2.75 2.54 -5.88
N PHE A 84 -3.56 1.67 -6.47
CA PHE A 84 -5.01 1.73 -6.44
C PHE A 84 -5.51 0.73 -5.40
N ILE A 85 -6.00 1.23 -4.28
CA ILE A 85 -6.45 0.41 -3.16
C ILE A 85 -7.96 0.53 -3.02
N GLN A 86 -8.65 -0.59 -3.15
CA GLN A 86 -10.04 -0.70 -2.78
C GLN A 86 -10.12 -0.80 -1.26
N GLU A 87 -10.51 0.27 -0.56
CA GLU A 87 -10.62 0.30 0.90
C GLU A 87 -12.00 -0.19 1.39
N GLU A 88 -13.05 0.07 0.61
CA GLU A 88 -14.43 -0.31 0.93
C GLU A 88 -15.15 -0.88 -0.30
N LYS A 89 -15.97 -1.91 -0.11
CA LYS A 89 -16.70 -2.55 -1.22
C LYS A 89 -17.65 -1.57 -1.93
N ASN A 90 -17.56 -1.51 -3.26
CA ASN A 90 -18.37 -0.65 -4.14
C ASN A 90 -18.11 0.86 -4.02
N MET A 91 -17.04 1.27 -3.35
CA MET A 91 -16.57 2.66 -3.38
C MET A 91 -15.46 2.82 -4.44
N PRO A 92 -15.15 4.04 -4.90
CA PRO A 92 -13.96 4.26 -5.72
C PRO A 92 -12.67 3.88 -4.97
N GLU A 93 -11.63 3.53 -5.70
CA GLU A 93 -10.30 3.23 -5.16
C GLU A 93 -9.65 4.49 -4.59
N SER A 94 -8.91 4.31 -3.50
CA SER A 94 -7.95 5.31 -3.00
C SER A 94 -6.66 5.20 -3.80
N LEU A 95 -6.05 6.34 -4.12
CA LEU A 95 -4.80 6.42 -4.86
C LEU A 95 -3.68 6.90 -3.94
N TYR A 96 -2.61 6.11 -3.85
CA TYR A 96 -1.42 6.47 -3.10
C TYR A 96 -0.21 6.51 -4.03
N GLU A 97 0.51 7.63 -4.01
CA GLU A 97 1.71 7.83 -4.80
C GLU A 97 2.94 7.45 -3.97
N TYR A 98 3.80 6.65 -4.57
CA TYR A 98 5.06 6.19 -4.04
C TYR A 98 6.20 6.61 -4.97
N ARG A 99 7.09 7.46 -4.47
CA ARG A 99 8.35 7.83 -5.14
C ARG A 99 9.46 6.95 -4.58
N ILE A 100 10.20 6.26 -5.45
CA ILE A 100 11.11 5.19 -5.06
C ILE A 100 12.51 5.44 -5.62
N TRP A 101 13.52 5.28 -4.77
CA TRP A 101 14.93 5.28 -5.13
C TRP A 101 15.54 3.92 -4.76
N PHE A 102 16.16 3.27 -5.74
CA PHE A 102 16.98 2.08 -5.53
C PHE A 102 18.44 2.51 -5.33
N GLU A 103 19.03 2.06 -4.23
CA GLU A 103 20.36 2.44 -3.75
C GLU A 103 21.23 1.16 -3.58
N GLY A 104 21.16 0.27 -4.56
CA GLY A 104 21.80 -1.06 -4.50
C GLY A 104 21.03 -2.02 -3.60
N GLU A 105 21.54 -2.30 -2.40
CA GLU A 105 20.93 -3.28 -1.48
C GLU A 105 19.79 -2.70 -0.64
N THR A 106 19.52 -1.40 -0.77
CA THR A 106 18.45 -0.70 -0.05
C THR A 106 17.57 0.08 -1.01
N ALA A 107 16.33 0.34 -0.59
CA ALA A 107 15.46 1.28 -1.28
C ALA A 107 14.91 2.33 -0.30
N THR A 108 14.81 3.56 -0.79
CA THR A 108 14.16 4.67 -0.12
C THR A 108 12.81 4.93 -0.80
N ILE A 109 11.74 5.08 -0.02
CA ILE A 109 10.38 5.26 -0.53
C ILE A 109 9.77 6.49 0.15
N ILE A 110 9.16 7.39 -0.62
CA ILE A 110 8.35 8.50 -0.09
C ILE A 110 6.91 8.23 -0.48
N SER A 111 6.01 8.28 0.49
CA SER A 111 4.57 8.01 0.33
C SER A 111 3.75 9.22 0.71
N ASN A 112 2.69 9.50 -0.05
CA ASN A 112 1.68 10.50 0.30
C ASN A 112 0.59 9.96 1.24
N LYS A 113 0.65 8.69 1.67
CA LYS A 113 -0.27 8.10 2.63
C LYS A 113 0.04 8.61 4.04
N GLU A 114 -1.01 9.06 4.75
CA GLU A 114 -0.93 9.81 6.01
C GLU A 114 -0.02 9.16 7.08
N ASN A 115 0.01 7.83 7.16
CA ASN A 115 0.74 7.08 8.19
C ASN A 115 2.08 6.48 7.71
N GLU A 116 2.60 6.91 6.57
CA GLU A 116 3.82 6.37 5.97
C GLU A 116 4.92 7.44 5.87
N GLY A 117 4.78 8.41 4.97
CA GLY A 117 5.73 9.53 4.79
C GLY A 117 7.07 9.11 4.20
N TYR A 118 8.03 8.71 5.05
CA TYR A 118 9.36 8.25 4.64
C TYR A 118 9.57 6.78 5.00
N GLY A 119 9.91 5.96 4.00
CA GLY A 119 10.11 4.54 4.13
C GLY A 119 11.52 4.12 3.76
N ARG A 120 12.09 3.18 4.52
CA ARG A 120 13.34 2.52 4.15
C ARG A 120 13.18 1.01 4.12
N LEU A 121 13.50 0.41 2.98
CA LEU A 121 13.57 -1.03 2.79
C LEU A 121 15.04 -1.47 2.80
N THR A 122 15.40 -2.32 3.76
CA THR A 122 16.78 -2.81 3.94
C THR A 122 16.92 -4.32 3.82
N ASP A 123 15.82 -5.02 3.54
CA ASP A 123 15.86 -6.45 3.22
C ASP A 123 16.25 -6.58 1.74
N GLU A 124 17.50 -6.91 1.48
CA GLU A 124 18.11 -7.00 0.15
C GLU A 124 17.31 -7.89 -0.81
N ALA A 125 16.76 -9.00 -0.34
CA ALA A 125 15.94 -9.88 -1.17
C ALA A 125 14.62 -9.19 -1.57
N LYS A 126 14.03 -8.42 -0.66
CA LYS A 126 12.82 -7.62 -0.98
C LYS A 126 13.12 -6.43 -1.87
N VAL A 127 14.28 -5.80 -1.73
CA VAL A 127 14.72 -4.72 -2.63
C VAL A 127 14.82 -5.24 -4.05
N ARG A 128 15.54 -6.35 -4.28
CA ARG A 128 15.67 -6.97 -5.61
C ARG A 128 14.33 -7.36 -6.22
N ILE A 129 13.43 -7.94 -5.42
CA ILE A 129 12.08 -8.29 -5.87
C ILE A 129 11.30 -7.05 -6.27
N LEU A 130 11.36 -5.99 -5.46
CA LEU A 130 10.62 -4.77 -5.74
C LEU A 130 11.17 -4.07 -6.99
N GLU A 131 12.49 -4.01 -7.12
CA GLU A 131 13.20 -3.47 -8.27
C GLU A 131 12.83 -4.21 -9.55
N SER A 132 12.89 -5.55 -9.55
CA SER A 132 12.54 -6.35 -10.74
C SER A 132 11.07 -6.24 -11.13
N GLU A 133 10.15 -6.19 -10.17
CA GLU A 133 8.72 -6.05 -10.46
C GLU A 133 8.36 -4.65 -10.99
N LEU A 134 9.05 -3.60 -10.56
CA LEU A 134 8.79 -2.22 -10.97
C LEU A 134 9.57 -1.80 -12.22
N LEU A 135 10.84 -2.19 -12.35
CA LEU A 135 11.71 -1.82 -13.46
C LEU A 135 11.78 -2.83 -14.60
N GLN A 136 11.33 -4.08 -14.39
CA GLN A 136 11.49 -5.19 -15.34
C GLN A 136 12.94 -5.40 -15.81
N GLU A 137 13.88 -5.50 -14.86
CA GLU A 137 15.22 -6.00 -15.18
C GLU A 137 15.15 -7.54 -15.33
N GLU A 138 15.43 -8.04 -16.54
CA GLU A 138 15.51 -9.48 -16.88
C GLU A 138 16.74 -10.16 -16.28
#